data_AF-A0A1T5BSL9-F1
#
_entry.id   AF-A0A1T5BSL9-F1
#
_cell.length_a   1.000
_cell.length_b   1.000
_cell.length_c   1.000
_cell.angle_alpha   90.00
_cell.angle_beta   90.00
_cell.angle_gamma   90.00
#
_symmetry.space_group_name_H-M   'P 1'
#
loop_
_entity.id
_entity.type
_entity.pdbx_description
1 polymer ?
#
loop_
_entity_poly.entity_id
_entity_poly.type
_entity_poly.pdbx_seq_one_letter_code
_entity_poly.pdbx_strand_id
1 'polypeptide(L)'
;MNYEHIWDVIYRLSGRVRVSKSLINRNEEILLHISDTPYSIFSALDSLIMTLKPEYIVHTGDLVDNIKLELYPKSLPRYKLYLKNLMKIMQKPFVKGIYISLGNHDDIEAISEYKKLDNRITVGREPNSIKLGNKTIQYAHYLEALKDTPNSYGLYGHDLSVKDEISENSIYLNGIKTINIIMLKSGTIYKLQYPIGTDDARLKKGRIGF
;
A
#
# COMPACT_ATOMS: atom_id res chain seq x y z
N MET A 1 -24.39 0.37 20.92
CA MET A 1 -23.62 0.48 19.66
C MET A 1 -22.56 1.55 19.86
N ASN A 2 -21.27 1.23 19.75
CA ASN A 2 -20.18 2.14 20.09
C ASN A 2 -20.11 3.28 19.06
N TYR A 3 -20.19 4.55 19.48
CA TYR A 3 -20.18 5.72 18.59
C TYR A 3 -18.98 5.73 17.63
N GLU A 4 -17.83 5.21 18.09
CA GLU A 4 -16.64 5.06 17.26
C GLU A 4 -16.89 4.18 16.03
N HIS A 5 -17.69 3.12 16.14
CA HIS A 5 -17.97 2.23 15.02
C HIS A 5 -18.86 2.90 13.96
N ILE A 6 -19.80 3.74 14.38
CA ILE A 6 -20.72 4.46 13.47
C ILE A 6 -19.93 5.44 12.61
N TRP A 7 -19.05 6.23 13.24
CA TRP A 7 -18.23 7.19 12.54
C TRP A 7 -17.26 6.52 11.56
N ASP A 8 -16.72 5.34 11.87
CA ASP A 8 -15.84 4.62 10.95
C ASP A 8 -16.58 4.22 9.66
N VAL A 9 -17.79 3.66 9.82
CA VAL A 9 -18.65 3.29 8.70
C VAL A 9 -19.00 4.52 7.84
N ILE A 10 -19.39 5.63 8.46
CA ILE A 10 -19.72 6.88 7.74
C ILE A 10 -18.52 7.39 6.93
N TYR A 11 -17.32 7.42 7.52
CA TYR A 11 -16.10 7.85 6.82
C TYR A 11 -15.80 6.96 5.62
N ARG A 12 -15.90 5.64 5.78
CA ARG A 12 -15.64 4.68 4.71
C ARG A 12 -16.66 4.74 3.58
N LEU A 13 -17.93 5.00 3.90
CA LEU A 13 -18.99 5.25 2.90
C LEU A 13 -18.73 6.53 2.11
N SER A 14 -18.16 7.56 2.74
CA SER A 14 -17.79 8.81 2.06
C SER A 14 -16.54 8.70 1.16
N GLY A 15 -15.99 7.49 0.98
CA GLY A 15 -14.76 7.29 0.21
C GLY A 15 -13.49 7.71 0.95
N ARG A 16 -13.53 7.85 2.29
CA ARG A 16 -12.40 8.35 3.10
C ARG A 16 -11.85 7.27 4.02
N VAL A 17 -10.59 7.43 4.39
CA VAL A 17 -9.92 6.61 5.42
C VAL A 17 -9.94 7.37 6.73
N ARG A 18 -10.45 6.75 7.79
CA ARG A 18 -10.45 7.35 9.12
C ARG A 18 -9.07 7.21 9.77
N VAL A 19 -8.59 8.29 10.37
CA VAL A 19 -7.30 8.34 11.08
C VAL A 19 -7.54 8.87 12.49
N SER A 20 -6.93 8.24 13.50
CA SER A 20 -7.03 8.71 14.89
C SER A 20 -6.17 9.96 15.12
N LYS A 21 -6.60 10.81 16.08
CA LYS A 21 -5.81 12.01 16.46
C LYS A 21 -4.43 11.64 17.00
N SER A 22 -4.29 10.53 17.71
CA SER A 22 -3.00 10.06 18.25
C SER A 22 -2.01 9.73 17.13
N LEU A 23 -2.49 9.14 16.03
CA LEU A 23 -1.68 8.81 14.87
C LEU A 23 -1.28 10.07 14.06
N ILE A 24 -2.16 11.08 13.99
CA ILE A 24 -1.85 12.39 13.39
C ILE A 24 -0.79 13.13 14.23
N ASN A 25 -0.96 13.15 15.55
CA ASN A 25 -0.09 13.86 16.50
C ASN A 25 1.09 13.00 17.00
N ARG A 26 1.48 11.99 16.22
CA ARG A 26 2.61 11.11 16.55
C ARG A 26 3.91 11.90 16.67
N ASN A 27 4.86 11.35 17.41
CA ASN A 27 6.18 11.95 17.66
C ASN A 27 7.34 11.12 17.05
N GLU A 28 7.03 10.21 16.13
CA GLU A 28 7.99 9.34 15.47
C GLU A 28 7.67 9.16 13.99
N GLU A 29 8.70 8.76 13.23
CA GLU A 29 8.56 8.45 11.81
C GLU A 29 7.71 7.20 11.60
N ILE A 30 6.97 7.18 10.49
CA ILE A 30 6.14 6.05 10.10
C ILE A 30 6.49 5.54 8.70
N LEU A 31 6.27 4.24 8.55
CA LEU A 31 6.14 3.59 7.27
C LEU A 31 4.67 3.32 6.99
N LEU A 32 4.20 3.77 5.82
CA LEU A 32 2.88 3.46 5.29
C LEU A 32 3.00 2.28 4.32
N HIS A 33 2.22 1.23 4.54
CA HIS A 33 2.13 0.06 3.67
C HIS A 33 0.74 -0.03 3.04
N ILE A 34 0.73 -0.08 1.70
CA ILE A 34 -0.45 -0.20 0.85
C ILE A 34 -0.23 -1.28 -0.21
N SER A 35 -1.30 -1.81 -0.78
CA SER A 35 -1.23 -2.85 -1.82
C SER A 35 -2.45 -2.81 -2.73
N ASP A 36 -2.30 -3.32 -3.96
CA ASP A 36 -3.40 -3.62 -4.88
C ASP A 36 -4.35 -2.43 -5.00
N THR A 37 -3.87 -1.29 -5.50
CA THR A 37 -4.59 -0.02 -5.41
C THR A 37 -5.39 0.27 -6.69
N PRO A 38 -6.73 0.14 -6.67
CA PRO A 38 -7.53 0.55 -7.80
C PRO A 38 -7.61 2.08 -7.88
N TYR A 39 -7.73 2.61 -9.09
CA TYR A 39 -7.83 4.05 -9.36
C TYR A 39 -8.91 4.78 -8.54
N SER A 40 -10.02 4.10 -8.22
CA SER A 40 -11.13 4.67 -7.43
C SER A 40 -10.72 5.14 -6.03
N ILE A 41 -9.65 4.59 -5.44
CA ILE A 41 -9.21 4.96 -4.10
C ILE A 41 -8.08 5.99 -4.08
N PHE A 42 -7.60 6.46 -5.24
CA PHE A 42 -6.46 7.37 -5.30
C PHE A 42 -6.72 8.69 -4.57
N SER A 43 -7.93 9.25 -4.65
CA SER A 43 -8.27 10.46 -3.89
C SER A 43 -8.26 10.25 -2.38
N ALA A 44 -8.68 9.07 -1.93
CA ALA A 44 -8.66 8.69 -0.52
C ALA A 44 -7.22 8.54 -0.03
N LEU A 45 -6.38 7.90 -0.85
CA LEU A 45 -4.97 7.70 -0.60
C LEU A 45 -4.20 9.03 -0.56
N ASP A 46 -4.47 9.96 -1.49
CA ASP A 46 -3.85 11.29 -1.49
C ASP A 46 -4.19 12.05 -0.19
N SER A 47 -5.46 12.04 0.20
CA SER A 47 -5.92 12.66 1.45
C SER A 47 -5.26 12.03 2.67
N LEU A 48 -5.15 10.70 2.69
CA LEU A 48 -4.51 9.95 3.76
C LEU A 48 -3.02 10.29 3.87
N ILE A 49 -2.29 10.27 2.75
CA ILE A 49 -0.85 10.59 2.70
C ILE A 49 -0.61 12.04 3.08
N MET A 50 -1.46 12.98 2.68
CA MET A 50 -1.36 14.39 3.07
C MET A 50 -1.65 14.61 4.57
N THR A 51 -2.55 13.80 5.14
CA THR A 51 -2.91 13.86 6.56
C THR A 51 -1.83 13.23 7.44
N LEU A 52 -1.37 12.04 7.06
CA LEU A 52 -0.36 11.30 7.81
C LEU A 52 1.04 11.86 7.58
N LYS A 53 1.36 12.32 6.38
CA LYS A 53 2.72 12.69 5.97
C LYS A 53 3.76 11.61 6.33
N PRO A 54 3.63 10.38 5.83
CA PRO A 54 4.58 9.32 6.14
C PRO A 54 5.96 9.62 5.56
N GLU A 55 7.00 9.22 6.30
CA GLU A 55 8.39 9.33 5.85
C GLU A 55 8.73 8.26 4.82
N TYR A 56 8.12 7.07 4.93
CA TYR A 56 8.36 5.96 4.02
C TYR A 56 7.05 5.35 3.53
N ILE A 57 7.03 4.94 2.26
CA ILE A 57 5.91 4.22 1.66
C ILE A 57 6.42 2.89 1.10
N VAL A 58 5.74 1.80 1.44
CA VAL A 58 5.89 0.50 0.80
C VAL A 58 4.62 0.17 0.02
N HIS A 59 4.74 -0.14 -1.27
CA HIS A 59 3.67 -0.66 -2.10
C HIS A 59 3.99 -2.08 -2.55
N THR A 60 3.17 -3.04 -2.16
CA THR A 60 3.40 -4.47 -2.41
C THR A 60 2.77 -4.94 -3.73
N GLY A 61 3.00 -4.21 -4.82
CA GLY A 61 2.53 -4.59 -6.16
C GLY A 61 1.08 -4.23 -6.48
N ASP A 62 0.75 -4.35 -7.76
CA ASP A 62 -0.52 -4.00 -8.40
C ASP A 62 -0.90 -2.53 -8.15
N LEU A 63 -0.05 -1.63 -8.66
CA LEU A 63 -0.15 -0.18 -8.47
C LEU A 63 -1.39 0.44 -9.12
N VAL A 64 -1.94 -0.20 -10.14
CA VAL A 64 -3.19 0.25 -10.78
C VAL A 64 -4.09 -0.98 -10.94
N ASP A 65 -4.51 -1.53 -9.80
CA ASP A 65 -5.07 -2.88 -9.73
C ASP A 65 -6.32 -3.10 -10.60
N ASN A 66 -7.12 -2.06 -10.82
CA ASN A 66 -8.27 -2.13 -11.71
C ASN A 66 -7.88 -2.30 -13.20
N ILE A 67 -6.59 -2.22 -13.56
CA ILE A 67 -6.04 -2.52 -14.88
C ILE A 67 -5.15 -3.77 -14.77
N LYS A 68 -5.78 -4.91 -15.04
CA LYS A 68 -5.15 -6.24 -15.05
C LYS A 68 -4.28 -6.42 -16.31
N LEU A 69 -3.07 -5.84 -16.35
CA LEU A 69 -2.22 -5.84 -17.56
C LEU A 69 -1.82 -7.24 -18.01
N GLU A 70 -1.62 -8.17 -17.09
CA GLU A 70 -1.38 -9.58 -17.39
C GLU A 70 -2.46 -10.16 -18.32
N LEU A 71 -3.73 -9.79 -18.07
CA LEU A 71 -4.87 -10.25 -18.86
C LEU A 71 -5.12 -9.38 -20.10
N TYR A 72 -4.81 -8.08 -20.01
CA TYR A 72 -5.11 -7.10 -21.05
C TYR A 72 -3.91 -6.18 -21.35
N PRO A 73 -2.84 -6.68 -22.02
CA PRO A 73 -1.62 -5.89 -22.28
C PRO A 73 -1.87 -4.60 -23.07
N LYS A 74 -2.90 -4.60 -23.93
CA LYS A 74 -3.34 -3.41 -24.70
C LYS A 74 -3.79 -2.25 -23.81
N SER A 75 -4.03 -2.47 -22.52
CA SER A 75 -4.40 -1.43 -21.56
C SER A 75 -3.21 -0.61 -21.04
N LEU A 76 -1.99 -0.92 -21.48
CA LEU A 76 -0.77 -0.22 -21.05
C LEU A 76 -0.86 1.32 -21.11
N PRO A 77 -1.41 1.95 -22.18
CA PRO A 77 -1.56 3.41 -22.19
C PRO A 77 -2.43 3.95 -21.04
N ARG A 78 -3.53 3.24 -20.72
CA ARG A 78 -4.41 3.60 -19.60
C ARG A 78 -3.75 3.34 -18.25
N TYR A 79 -3.00 2.25 -18.13
CA TYR A 79 -2.16 1.97 -16.96
C TYR A 79 -1.18 3.11 -16.70
N LYS A 80 -0.38 3.51 -17.71
CA LYS A 80 0.58 4.62 -17.59
C LYS A 80 -0.09 5.93 -17.15
N LEU A 81 -1.28 6.23 -17.67
CA LEU A 81 -2.06 7.41 -17.27
C LEU A 81 -2.42 7.41 -15.78
N TYR A 82 -2.89 6.28 -15.25
CA TYR A 82 -3.27 6.17 -13.84
C TYR A 82 -2.04 6.03 -12.93
N LEU A 83 -1.02 5.28 -13.35
CA LEU A 83 0.24 5.18 -12.65
C LEU A 83 0.84 6.56 -12.37
N LYS A 84 0.79 7.48 -13.35
CA LYS A 84 1.22 8.88 -13.17
C LYS A 84 0.53 9.57 -11.98
N ASN A 85 -0.76 9.33 -11.81
CA ASN A 85 -1.52 9.92 -10.70
C ASN A 85 -1.10 9.31 -9.36
N LEU A 86 -0.93 7.98 -9.29
CA LEU A 86 -0.46 7.32 -8.08
C LEU A 86 0.97 7.76 -7.71
N MET A 87 1.86 7.83 -8.69
CA MET A 87 3.23 8.30 -8.47
C MET A 87 3.25 9.73 -7.92
N LYS A 88 2.43 10.65 -8.46
CA LYS A 88 2.27 12.00 -7.89
C LYS A 88 1.76 11.99 -6.44
N ILE A 89 0.92 11.03 -6.09
CA ILE A 89 0.41 10.84 -4.73
C ILE A 89 1.51 10.32 -3.79
N MET A 90 2.34 9.39 -4.23
CA MET A 90 3.40 8.78 -3.42
C MET A 90 4.66 9.66 -3.32
N GLN A 91 4.99 10.43 -4.36
CA GLN A 91 6.21 11.25 -4.46
C GLN A 91 6.13 12.62 -3.77
N LYS A 92 5.26 12.79 -2.75
CA LYS A 92 5.14 14.06 -2.04
C LYS A 92 6.50 14.48 -1.46
N PRO A 93 6.77 15.79 -1.33
CA PRO A 93 8.10 16.28 -0.91
C PRO A 93 8.55 15.79 0.48
N PHE A 94 7.61 15.50 1.38
CA PHE A 94 7.91 15.01 2.73
C PHE A 94 8.25 13.51 2.79
N VAL A 95 7.97 12.75 1.72
CA VAL A 95 8.29 11.31 1.66
C VAL A 95 9.78 11.17 1.36
N LYS A 96 10.49 10.41 2.20
CA LYS A 96 11.94 10.19 2.13
C LYS A 96 12.30 8.95 1.31
N GLY A 97 11.45 7.93 1.32
CA GLY A 97 11.67 6.69 0.58
C GLY A 97 10.37 6.03 0.11
N ILE A 98 10.38 5.51 -1.10
CA ILE A 98 9.27 4.82 -1.75
C ILE A 98 9.78 3.49 -2.25
N TYR A 99 9.20 2.41 -1.75
CA TYR A 99 9.68 1.05 -2.00
C TYR A 99 8.55 0.24 -2.63
N ILE A 100 8.81 -0.30 -3.82
CA ILE A 100 7.79 -0.91 -4.66
C ILE A 100 8.21 -2.33 -4.98
N SER A 101 7.35 -3.28 -4.61
CA SER A 101 7.35 -4.62 -5.20
C SER A 101 6.50 -4.63 -6.47
N LEU A 102 6.85 -5.49 -7.42
CA LEU A 102 6.08 -5.64 -8.67
C LEU A 102 5.01 -6.71 -8.50
N GLY A 103 3.75 -6.35 -8.75
CA GLY A 103 2.67 -7.33 -8.89
C GLY A 103 2.61 -7.93 -10.30
N ASN A 104 1.75 -8.94 -10.48
CA ASN A 104 1.56 -9.58 -11.78
C ASN A 104 0.88 -8.65 -12.79
N HIS A 105 0.18 -7.60 -12.36
CA HIS A 105 -0.48 -6.64 -13.23
C HIS A 105 0.33 -5.35 -13.48
N ASP A 106 1.57 -5.28 -13.00
CA ASP A 106 2.43 -4.12 -13.17
C ASP A 106 3.32 -4.20 -14.41
N ASP A 107 3.65 -3.02 -14.95
CA ASP A 107 4.63 -2.87 -16.02
C ASP A 107 5.93 -2.28 -15.47
N ILE A 108 6.98 -3.11 -15.41
CA ILE A 108 8.27 -2.72 -14.83
C ILE A 108 8.91 -1.53 -15.55
N GLU A 109 8.74 -1.43 -16.88
CA GLU A 109 9.31 -0.35 -17.67
C GLU A 109 8.66 0.99 -17.31
N ALA A 110 7.33 1.04 -17.26
CA ALA A 110 6.55 2.20 -16.87
C ALA A 110 6.93 2.69 -15.46
N ILE A 111 7.09 1.77 -14.49
CA ILE A 111 7.47 2.14 -13.11
C ILE A 111 8.92 2.62 -13.07
N SER A 112 9.82 1.98 -13.82
CA SER A 112 11.24 2.31 -13.85
C SER A 112 11.52 3.70 -14.43
N GLU A 113 10.64 4.24 -15.29
CA GLU A 113 10.71 5.63 -15.75
C GLU A 113 10.71 6.63 -14.58
N TYR A 114 9.91 6.39 -13.53
CA TYR A 114 9.85 7.28 -12.35
C TYR A 114 11.10 7.15 -11.48
N LYS A 115 11.62 5.93 -11.30
CA LYS A 115 12.88 5.69 -10.58
C LYS A 115 14.07 6.43 -11.19
N LYS A 116 14.10 6.59 -12.52
CA LYS A 116 15.15 7.37 -13.21
C LYS A 116 15.12 8.86 -12.85
N LEU A 117 13.94 9.37 -12.46
CA LEU A 117 13.71 10.79 -12.18
C LEU A 117 13.73 11.11 -10.67
N ASP A 118 13.48 10.12 -9.82
CA ASP A 118 13.38 10.29 -8.37
C ASP A 118 14.13 9.17 -7.65
N ASN A 119 15.27 9.53 -7.05
CA ASN A 119 16.16 8.60 -6.36
C ASN A 119 15.57 8.05 -5.04
N ARG A 120 14.46 8.59 -4.56
CA ARG A 120 13.73 8.06 -3.40
C ARG A 120 12.98 6.78 -3.74
N ILE A 121 12.79 6.49 -5.04
CA ILE A 121 12.06 5.31 -5.52
C ILE A 121 13.01 4.13 -5.68
N THR A 122 12.69 3.05 -4.98
CA THR A 122 13.28 1.73 -5.16
C THR A 122 12.21 0.79 -5.70
N VAL A 123 12.54 0.10 -6.79
CA VAL A 123 11.70 -0.91 -7.42
C VAL A 123 12.56 -2.17 -7.48
N GLY A 124 12.01 -3.30 -7.04
CA GLY A 124 12.74 -4.55 -7.10
C GLY A 124 11.82 -5.75 -7.28
N ARG A 125 12.43 -6.85 -7.73
CA ARG A 125 11.77 -8.16 -7.83
C ARG A 125 11.93 -8.89 -6.51
N GLU A 126 10.95 -9.70 -6.19
CA GLU A 126 10.75 -10.28 -4.87
C GLU A 126 11.76 -11.38 -4.52
N PRO A 127 12.07 -11.56 -3.22
CA PRO A 127 11.74 -10.65 -2.12
C PRO A 127 12.63 -9.40 -2.11
N ASN A 128 12.07 -8.30 -1.60
CA ASN A 128 12.82 -7.09 -1.33
C ASN A 128 13.00 -6.88 0.17
N SER A 129 14.04 -6.14 0.57
CA SER A 129 14.30 -5.82 1.97
C SER A 129 14.93 -4.45 2.12
N ILE A 130 14.54 -3.73 3.17
CA ILE A 130 15.09 -2.44 3.57
C ILE A 130 15.33 -2.41 5.07
N LYS A 131 16.34 -1.65 5.49
CA LYS A 131 16.62 -1.38 6.89
C LYS A 131 16.27 0.06 7.21
N LEU A 132 15.32 0.25 8.12
CA LEU A 132 14.89 1.57 8.60
C LEU A 132 15.17 1.63 10.11
N GLY A 133 16.24 2.33 10.49
CA GLY A 133 16.75 2.31 11.86
C GLY A 133 17.19 0.91 12.30
N ASN A 134 16.59 0.38 13.37
CA ASN A 134 16.81 -0.97 13.86
C ASN A 134 15.81 -2.00 13.31
N LYS A 135 14.91 -1.60 12.42
CA LYS A 135 13.87 -2.48 11.85
C LYS A 135 14.28 -2.97 10.47
N THR A 136 14.12 -4.28 10.27
CA THR A 136 14.21 -4.91 8.95
C THR A 136 12.79 -5.06 8.40
N ILE A 137 12.54 -4.47 7.23
CA ILE A 137 11.27 -4.56 6.53
C ILE A 137 11.50 -5.35 5.26
N GLN A 138 10.93 -6.55 5.21
CA GLN A 138 10.82 -7.32 3.98
C GLN A 138 9.51 -6.98 3.29
N TYR A 139 9.51 -6.93 1.96
CA TYR A 139 8.30 -6.67 1.21
C TYR A 139 8.30 -7.41 -0.12
N ALA A 140 7.12 -7.91 -0.45
CA ALA A 140 6.82 -8.67 -1.65
C ALA A 140 5.34 -8.49 -2.00
N HIS A 141 4.90 -8.87 -3.19
CA HIS A 141 3.52 -8.99 -3.58
C HIS A 141 2.96 -10.31 -3.04
N TYR A 142 3.74 -11.39 -3.13
CA TYR A 142 3.38 -12.72 -2.62
C TYR A 142 3.97 -12.98 -1.22
N LEU A 143 3.18 -13.57 -0.31
CA LEU A 143 3.66 -13.97 1.02
C LEU A 143 4.80 -14.99 0.91
N GLU A 144 4.67 -15.94 0.00
CA GLU A 144 5.58 -17.06 -0.22
C GLU A 144 6.98 -16.61 -0.66
N ALA A 145 7.09 -15.40 -1.22
CA ALA A 145 8.38 -14.84 -1.59
C ALA A 145 9.14 -14.31 -0.36
N LEU A 146 8.44 -13.97 0.73
CA LEU A 146 9.07 -13.50 1.96
C LEU A 146 9.83 -14.63 2.65
N LYS A 147 10.98 -14.29 3.23
CA LYS A 147 11.79 -15.23 4.00
C LYS A 147 11.46 -15.08 5.47
N ASP A 148 11.39 -16.19 6.21
CA ASP A 148 11.27 -16.10 7.65
C ASP A 148 12.57 -15.55 8.26
N THR A 149 12.52 -14.27 8.62
CA THR A 149 13.66 -13.54 9.17
C THR A 149 13.28 -13.02 10.56
N PRO A 150 13.98 -13.46 11.62
CA PRO A 150 13.67 -13.02 12.97
C PRO A 150 13.74 -11.50 13.13
N ASN A 151 12.84 -10.97 13.95
CA ASN A 151 12.66 -9.56 14.25
C ASN A 151 12.42 -8.68 13.00
N SER A 152 11.74 -9.22 11.99
CA SER A 152 11.41 -8.49 10.76
C SER A 152 9.90 -8.28 10.60
N TYR A 153 9.57 -7.26 9.81
CA TYR A 153 8.22 -7.03 9.32
C TYR A 153 8.14 -7.54 7.88
N GLY A 154 7.25 -8.48 7.59
CA GLY A 154 6.96 -8.99 6.26
C GLY A 154 5.71 -8.32 5.69
N LEU A 155 5.86 -7.50 4.66
CA LEU A 155 4.76 -6.79 4.01
C LEU A 155 4.40 -7.50 2.72
N TYR A 156 3.13 -7.87 2.56
CA TYR A 156 2.67 -8.58 1.36
C TYR A 156 1.27 -8.13 0.89
N GLY A 157 0.85 -8.60 -0.28
CA GLY A 157 -0.42 -8.27 -0.92
C GLY A 157 -1.06 -9.48 -1.61
N HIS A 158 -1.68 -9.24 -2.77
CA HIS A 158 -2.23 -10.24 -3.71
C HIS A 158 -3.44 -11.06 -3.20
N ASP A 159 -3.34 -11.74 -2.06
CA ASP A 159 -4.36 -12.68 -1.58
C ASP A 159 -5.14 -12.15 -0.36
N LEU A 160 -6.45 -11.92 -0.54
CA LEU A 160 -7.40 -11.56 0.52
C LEU A 160 -7.70 -12.72 1.50
N SER A 161 -7.45 -13.97 1.11
CA SER A 161 -7.72 -15.15 1.94
C SER A 161 -6.70 -15.27 3.08
N VAL A 162 -5.45 -14.92 2.81
CA VAL A 162 -4.33 -15.01 3.76
C VAL A 162 -4.41 -13.89 4.81
N LYS A 163 -4.37 -14.26 6.09
CA LYS A 163 -4.47 -13.32 7.22
C LYS A 163 -3.08 -12.85 7.66
N ASP A 164 -3.05 -11.68 8.28
CA ASP A 164 -1.87 -11.24 9.02
C ASP A 164 -1.44 -12.33 9.99
N GLU A 165 -0.14 -12.59 10.03
CA GLU A 165 0.46 -13.60 10.89
C GLU A 165 1.41 -12.90 11.86
N ILE A 166 1.18 -13.10 13.16
CA ILE A 166 2.07 -12.61 14.20
C ILE A 166 2.65 -13.86 14.86
N SER A 167 3.94 -14.11 14.62
CA SER A 167 4.69 -15.13 15.34
C SER A 167 5.52 -14.47 16.45
N GLU A 168 6.14 -15.29 17.32
CA GLU A 168 7.05 -14.78 18.36
C GLU A 168 8.23 -13.99 17.78
N ASN A 169 8.60 -14.25 16.51
CA ASN A 169 9.79 -13.71 15.88
C ASN A 169 9.50 -12.71 14.74
N SER A 170 8.34 -12.77 14.09
CA SER A 170 8.10 -12.03 12.85
C SER A 170 6.65 -11.53 12.78
N ILE A 171 6.46 -10.36 12.14
CA ILE A 171 5.11 -9.81 11.92
C ILE A 171 4.85 -9.69 10.43
N TYR A 172 3.86 -10.42 9.94
CA TYR A 172 3.43 -10.40 8.55
C TYR A 172 2.13 -9.60 8.41
N LEU A 173 2.15 -8.60 7.52
CA LEU A 173 1.05 -7.66 7.31
C LEU A 173 0.58 -7.71 5.86
N ASN A 174 -0.71 -7.95 5.69
CA ASN A 174 -1.37 -7.97 4.40
C ASN A 174 -1.90 -6.58 4.03
N GLY A 175 -1.35 -5.97 2.99
CA GLY A 175 -1.70 -4.63 2.53
C GLY A 175 -3.01 -4.57 1.74
N ILE A 176 -3.58 -5.72 1.35
CA ILE A 176 -4.88 -5.75 0.68
C ILE A 176 -6.03 -5.62 1.69
N LYS A 177 -5.88 -6.21 2.88
CA LYS A 177 -6.88 -6.19 3.95
C LYS A 177 -6.98 -4.83 4.62
N THR A 178 -5.84 -4.26 4.95
CA THR A 178 -5.75 -2.99 5.65
C THR A 178 -4.60 -2.16 5.11
N ILE A 179 -4.76 -0.85 5.22
CA ILE A 179 -3.64 0.09 5.09
C ILE A 179 -2.87 0.01 6.40
N ASN A 180 -1.63 -0.47 6.34
CA ASN A 180 -0.83 -0.73 7.53
C ASN A 180 0.11 0.45 7.79
N ILE A 181 0.27 0.82 9.05
CA ILE A 181 1.18 1.89 9.47
C ILE A 181 2.07 1.35 10.56
N ILE A 182 3.38 1.46 10.36
CA ILE A 182 4.39 0.99 11.30
C ILE A 182 5.11 2.21 11.85
N MET A 183 5.03 2.38 13.16
CA MET A 183 5.81 3.33 13.92
C MET A 183 7.27 2.85 14.01
N LEU A 184 8.23 3.59 13.45
CA LEU A 184 9.58 3.09 13.23
C LEU A 184 10.47 3.04 14.47
N LYS A 185 10.15 3.77 15.54
CA LYS A 185 10.87 3.70 16.81
C LYS A 185 10.21 2.70 17.75
N SER A 186 8.90 2.81 17.97
CA SER A 186 8.17 1.95 18.91
C SER A 186 7.83 0.57 18.35
N GLY A 187 7.70 0.44 17.02
CA GLY A 187 7.21 -0.77 16.37
C GLY A 187 5.71 -0.98 16.47
N THR A 188 4.96 -0.02 17.04
CA THR A 188 3.50 -0.06 17.08
C THR A 188 2.91 -0.09 15.67
N ILE A 189 1.92 -0.95 15.46
CA ILE A 189 1.22 -1.10 14.18
C ILE A 189 -0.20 -0.57 14.31
N TYR A 190 -0.59 0.30 13.38
CA TYR A 190 -1.97 0.71 13.17
C TYR A 190 -2.48 0.12 11.87
N LYS A 191 -3.73 -0.34 11.87
CA LYS A 191 -4.41 -0.89 10.70
C LYS A 191 -5.62 -0.04 10.39
N LEU A 192 -5.61 0.62 9.23
CA LEU A 192 -6.72 1.43 8.76
C LEU A 192 -7.51 0.67 7.70
N GLN A 193 -8.82 0.82 7.75
CA GLN A 193 -9.71 0.19 6.77
C GLN A 193 -9.71 0.98 5.46
N TYR A 194 -9.71 0.26 4.34
CA TYR A 194 -9.95 0.86 3.04
C TYR A 194 -11.40 1.41 2.93
N PRO A 195 -11.63 2.40 2.05
CA PRO A 195 -12.98 2.85 1.72
C PRO A 195 -13.87 1.70 1.25
N ILE A 196 -15.18 1.82 1.47
CA ILE A 196 -16.14 0.81 0.99
C ILE A 196 -16.14 0.78 -0.54
N GLY A 197 -16.24 -0.42 -1.13
CA GLY A 197 -16.18 -0.65 -2.58
C GLY A 197 -14.77 -0.81 -3.15
N THR A 198 -13.72 -0.75 -2.31
CA THR A 198 -12.34 -1.00 -2.76
C THR A 198 -12.18 -2.41 -3.33
N ASP A 199 -12.67 -3.43 -2.64
CA ASP A 199 -12.55 -4.82 -3.11
C ASP A 199 -13.39 -5.08 -4.36
N ASP A 200 -14.56 -4.44 -4.50
CA ASP A 200 -15.35 -4.51 -5.73
C ASP A 200 -14.59 -3.90 -6.90
N ALA A 201 -13.89 -2.79 -6.69
CA ALA A 201 -13.06 -2.15 -7.71
C ALA A 201 -11.84 -3.00 -8.10
N ARG A 202 -11.21 -3.69 -7.13
CA ARG A 202 -10.12 -4.66 -7.36
C ARG A 202 -10.59 -5.84 -8.21
N LEU A 203 -11.75 -6.39 -7.87
CA LEU A 203 -12.36 -7.54 -8.55
C LEU A 203 -13.14 -7.17 -9.81
N LYS A 204 -13.22 -5.87 -10.16
CA LYS A 204 -14.08 -5.33 -11.23
C LYS A 204 -15.56 -5.73 -11.11
N LYS A 205 -16.05 -6.01 -9.89
CA LYS A 205 -17.46 -6.32 -9.64
C LYS A 205 -18.31 -5.07 -9.89
N GLY A 206 -19.45 -5.23 -10.57
CA GLY A 206 -20.37 -4.13 -10.89
C GLY A 206 -20.15 -3.43 -12.24
N ARG A 207 -19.15 -3.84 -13.03
CA ARG A 207 -19.06 -3.45 -14.45
C ARG A 207 -19.58 -4.58 -15.35
N ILE A 208 -20.89 -4.62 -15.50
CA ILE A 208 -21.53 -5.33 -16.63
C ILE A 208 -21.63 -4.30 -17.75
N GLY A 209 -20.75 -4.38 -18.76
CA GLY A 209 -20.87 -3.55 -19.98
C GLY A 209 -19.54 -3.17 -20.65
N PHE A 210 -19.28 -3.87 -21.76
CA PHE A 210 -18.41 -3.62 -22.95
C PHE A 210 -17.02 -3.00 -22.79
#